data_AF-U2B6I7-F1
#
_entry.id   AF-U2B6I7-F1
#
_cell.length_a   1.000
_cell.length_b   1.000
_cell.length_c   1.000
_cell.angle_alpha   90.00
_cell.angle_beta   90.00
_cell.angle_gamma   90.00
#
_symmetry.space_group_name_H-M   'P 1'
#
loop_
_entity.id
_entity.type
_entity.pdbx_description
1 polymer ?
#
loop_
_entity_poly.entity_id
_entity_poly.type
_entity_poly.pdbx_seq_one_letter_code
_entity_poly.pdbx_strand_id
1 'polypeptide(L)'
;GALAVPGSHGVAAQVSALLRQAGRPDRDYRLIEAARGGFARIDDPLREFILRSERASGLLLEPVYTGKALMALRQYVEGGYLARGSRLIFVHTGGLQGRRALMGAAADYTAV
;
A
#
# COMPACT_ATOMS: atom_id res chain seq x y z
N GLY A 1 2.79 -0.47 -8.56
CA GLY A 1 2.90 -0.81 -7.14
C GLY A 1 2.99 0.44 -6.29
N ALA A 2 2.56 0.35 -5.03
CA ALA A 2 2.66 1.45 -4.09
C ALA A 2 4.08 1.53 -3.50
N LEU A 3 4.68 2.72 -3.51
CA LEU A 3 5.98 3.01 -2.92
C LEU A 3 5.80 3.32 -1.43
N ALA A 4 6.09 2.36 -0.57
CA ALA A 4 6.02 2.51 0.89
C ALA A 4 7.19 3.33 1.48
N VAL A 5 8.14 3.74 0.65
CA VAL A 5 9.30 4.58 0.98
C VAL A 5 9.42 5.72 -0.02
N PRO A 6 10.03 6.86 0.35
CA PRO A 6 10.21 7.99 -0.57
C PRO A 6 11.02 7.58 -1.81
N GLY A 7 10.75 8.21 -2.95
CA GLY A 7 11.46 7.95 -4.21
C GLY A 7 13.00 8.05 -4.13
N SER A 8 13.53 8.83 -3.17
CA SER A 8 14.97 8.94 -2.90
C SER A 8 15.64 7.61 -2.50
N HIS A 9 14.87 6.58 -2.13
CA HIS A 9 15.40 5.25 -1.77
C HIS A 9 15.71 4.38 -3.00
N GLY A 10 15.57 4.91 -4.22
CA GLY A 10 16.07 4.28 -5.44
C GLY A 10 15.26 3.09 -5.96
N VAL A 11 14.03 2.88 -5.45
CA VAL A 11 13.18 1.75 -5.87
C VAL A 11 12.92 1.76 -7.38
N ALA A 12 12.64 2.92 -7.97
CA ALA A 12 12.41 3.04 -9.42
C ALA A 12 13.65 2.62 -10.24
N ALA A 13 14.83 3.07 -9.82
CA ALA A 13 16.09 2.70 -10.47
C ALA A 13 16.37 1.18 -10.36
N GLN A 14 16.09 0.58 -9.19
CA GLN A 14 16.24 -0.86 -8.99
C GLN A 14 15.28 -1.68 -9.86
N VAL A 15 14.00 -1.28 -9.94
CA VAL A 15 13.01 -1.95 -10.82
C VAL A 15 13.44 -1.87 -12.28
N SER A 16 13.84 -0.69 -12.75
CA SER A 16 14.36 -0.48 -14.11
C SER A 16 15.57 -1.37 -14.41
N ALA A 17 16.52 -1.45 -13.47
CA ALA A 17 17.71 -2.31 -13.59
C ALA A 17 17.34 -3.81 -13.68
N LEU A 18 16.42 -4.28 -12.83
CA LEU A 18 15.95 -5.68 -12.84
C LEU A 18 15.23 -6.03 -14.14
N LEU A 19 14.36 -5.14 -14.66
CA LEU A 19 13.68 -5.35 -15.93
C LEU A 19 14.68 -5.43 -17.09
N ARG A 20 15.68 -4.54 -17.12
CA ARG A 20 16.77 -4.59 -18.11
C ARG A 20 17.56 -5.89 -18.05
N GLN A 21 17.94 -6.33 -16.84
CA GLN A 21 18.64 -7.60 -16.63
C GLN A 21 17.81 -8.81 -17.11
N ALA A 22 16.49 -8.74 -16.95
CA ALA A 22 15.56 -9.77 -17.43
C ALA A 22 15.23 -9.66 -18.94
N GLY A 23 15.84 -8.73 -19.68
CA GLY A 23 15.51 -8.48 -21.10
C GLY A 23 14.07 -7.99 -21.31
N ARG A 24 13.45 -7.39 -20.29
CA ARG A 24 12.08 -6.86 -20.32
C ARG A 24 12.09 -5.34 -20.52
N PRO A 25 11.12 -4.79 -21.27
CA PRO A 25 11.01 -3.34 -21.44
C PRO A 25 10.56 -2.68 -20.13
N ASP A 26 11.07 -1.48 -19.87
CA ASP A 26 10.75 -0.68 -18.68
C ASP A 26 9.44 0.10 -18.87
N ARG A 27 8.32 -0.63 -19.00
CA ARG A 27 6.96 -0.09 -19.23
C ARG A 27 5.90 -1.03 -18.66
N ASP A 28 4.62 -0.66 -18.83
CA ASP A 28 3.45 -1.45 -18.40
C ASP A 28 3.30 -1.60 -16.87
N TYR A 29 3.99 -0.78 -16.09
CA TYR A 29 3.77 -0.61 -14.66
C TYR A 29 3.78 0.87 -14.28
N ARG A 30 3.21 1.16 -13.10
CA ARG A 30 3.26 2.48 -12.48
C ARG A 30 3.65 2.34 -11.02
N LEU A 31 4.56 3.18 -10.58
CA LEU A 31 4.88 3.34 -9.17
C LEU A 31 4.05 4.52 -8.62
N ILE A 32 3.35 4.30 -7.52
CA ILE A 32 2.45 5.28 -6.91
C ILE A 32 3.03 5.65 -5.55
N GLU A 33 3.26 6.94 -5.30
CA GLU A 33 3.77 7.42 -4.01
C GLU A 33 2.78 7.08 -2.88
N ALA A 34 3.26 6.35 -1.88
CA ALA A 34 2.45 5.90 -0.74
C ALA A 34 3.21 5.99 0.60
N ALA A 35 4.39 6.62 0.61
CA ALA A 35 5.33 6.53 1.72
C ALA A 35 4.81 7.15 3.03
N ARG A 36 3.98 8.20 2.95
CA ARG A 36 3.34 8.88 4.09
C ARG A 36 4.32 9.14 5.25
N GLY A 37 5.36 9.93 4.97
CA GLY A 37 6.42 10.24 5.94
C GLY A 37 7.55 9.21 6.01
N GLY A 38 7.43 8.07 5.33
CA GLY A 38 8.52 7.12 5.11
C GLY A 38 8.27 5.72 5.66
N PHE A 39 9.33 4.92 5.65
CA PHE A 39 9.27 3.53 6.10
C PHE A 39 8.77 3.42 7.55
N ALA A 40 7.84 2.50 7.80
CA ALA A 40 7.22 2.25 9.11
C ALA A 40 6.57 3.48 9.79
N ARG A 41 6.40 4.60 9.09
CA ARG A 41 5.67 5.78 9.58
C ARG A 41 4.17 5.62 9.36
N ILE A 42 3.40 6.07 10.34
CA ILE A 42 1.95 6.05 10.36
C ILE A 42 1.48 7.40 10.84
N ASP A 43 0.69 8.05 10.01
CA ASP A 43 -0.03 9.27 10.37
C ASP A 43 -1.50 8.94 10.68
N ASP A 44 -2.18 9.89 11.32
CA ASP A 44 -3.58 9.70 11.72
C ASP A 44 -4.52 9.40 10.55
N PRO A 45 -4.38 10.04 9.37
CA PRO A 45 -5.23 9.69 8.22
C PRO A 45 -5.03 8.26 7.73
N LEU A 46 -3.81 7.72 7.74
CA LEU A 46 -3.56 6.33 7.41
C LEU A 46 -4.18 5.39 8.44
N ARG A 47 -4.01 5.70 9.73
CA ARG A 47 -4.59 4.92 10.83
C ARG A 47 -6.11 4.86 10.71
N GLU A 48 -6.76 6.00 10.53
CA GLU A 48 -8.22 6.06 10.40
C GLU A 48 -8.70 5.35 9.12
N PHE A 49 -7.98 5.53 8.01
CA PHE A 49 -8.28 4.84 6.76
C PHE A 49 -8.25 3.31 6.92
N ILE A 50 -7.23 2.77 7.58
CA ILE A 50 -7.11 1.34 7.87
C ILE A 50 -8.31 0.86 8.68
N LEU A 51 -8.60 1.51 9.81
CA LEU A 51 -9.69 1.09 10.69
C LEU A 51 -11.07 1.15 10.01
N ARG A 52 -11.31 2.16 9.16
CA ARG A 52 -12.55 2.25 8.38
C ARG A 52 -12.64 1.16 7.32
N SER A 53 -11.53 0.87 6.63
CA SER A 53 -11.48 -0.15 5.60
C SER A 53 -11.70 -1.55 6.17
N GLU A 54 -11.12 -1.81 7.35
CA GLU A 54 -11.31 -3.05 8.10
C GLU A 54 -12.76 -3.24 8.51
N ARG A 55 -13.39 -2.22 9.09
CA ARG A 55 -14.81 -2.28 9.45
C ARG A 55 -15.72 -2.50 8.23
N ALA A 56 -15.37 -1.93 7.08
CA ALA A 56 -16.19 -2.03 5.87
C ALA A 56 -16.03 -3.36 5.13
N SER A 57 -14.88 -4.03 5.26
CA SER A 57 -14.52 -5.20 4.43
C SER A 57 -14.26 -6.49 5.23
N GLY A 58 -14.03 -6.40 6.53
CA GLY A 58 -13.51 -7.50 7.35
C GLY A 58 -12.06 -7.87 7.08
N LEU A 59 -11.37 -7.19 6.14
CA LEU A 59 -9.98 -7.48 5.79
C LEU A 59 -9.03 -6.65 6.64
N LEU A 60 -8.27 -7.33 7.52
CA LEU A 60 -7.21 -6.73 8.31
C LEU A 60 -6.07 -6.25 7.42
N LEU A 61 -5.57 -5.04 7.67
CA LEU A 61 -4.47 -4.42 6.94
C LEU A 61 -3.32 -4.12 7.90
N GLU A 62 -2.08 -4.13 7.42
CA GLU A 62 -0.97 -3.60 8.20
C GLU A 62 -0.53 -2.22 7.66
N PRO A 63 0.03 -1.33 8.50
CA PRO A 63 0.22 0.07 8.12
C PRO A 63 1.51 0.40 7.35
N VAL A 64 2.48 -0.51 7.26
CA VAL A 64 3.77 -0.35 6.58
C VAL A 64 3.65 -0.52 5.06
N TYR A 65 2.82 -1.43 4.56
CA TYR A 65 2.69 -1.76 3.14
C TYR A 65 1.22 -1.82 2.67
N THR A 66 0.44 -2.80 3.13
CA THR A 66 -0.90 -3.13 2.60
C THR A 66 -1.91 -2.01 2.85
N GLY A 67 -1.89 -1.39 4.02
CA GLY A 67 -2.71 -0.21 4.34
C GLY A 67 -2.35 1.00 3.47
N LYS A 68 -1.05 1.27 3.29
CA LYS A 68 -0.56 2.34 2.39
C LYS A 68 -0.93 2.07 0.95
N ALA A 69 -0.78 0.83 0.49
CA ALA A 69 -1.12 0.42 -0.86
C ALA A 69 -2.61 0.54 -1.16
N LEU A 70 -3.48 0.12 -0.23
CA LEU A 70 -4.92 0.25 -0.40
C LEU A 70 -5.36 1.72 -0.36
N MET A 71 -4.76 2.53 0.52
CA MET A 71 -5.04 3.97 0.58
C MET A 71 -4.64 4.67 -0.72
N ALA A 72 -3.45 4.39 -1.25
CA ALA A 72 -2.97 4.92 -2.51
C ALA A 72 -3.85 4.46 -3.68
N LEU A 73 -4.27 3.19 -3.71
CA LEU A 73 -5.20 2.69 -4.73
C LEU A 73 -6.53 3.42 -4.68
N ARG A 74 -7.11 3.63 -3.49
CA ARG A 74 -8.35 4.40 -3.33
C ARG A 74 -8.21 5.81 -3.89
N GLN A 75 -7.15 6.53 -3.53
CA GLN A 75 -6.89 7.87 -4.04
C GLN A 75 -6.73 7.88 -5.57
N TYR A 76 -6.09 6.85 -6.11
CA TYR A 76 -5.90 6.68 -7.54
C TYR A 76 -7.24 6.44 -8.28
N VAL A 77 -8.15 5.67 -7.68
CA VAL A 77 -9.53 5.48 -8.19
C VAL A 77 -10.33 6.77 -8.10
N GLU A 78 -10.33 7.43 -6.94
CA GLU A 78 -11.07 8.68 -6.70
C GLU A 78 -10.57 9.83 -7.59
N GLY A 79 -9.28 9.84 -7.94
CA GLY A 79 -8.69 10.78 -8.90
C GLY A 79 -9.02 10.51 -10.36
N GLY A 80 -9.80 9.47 -10.68
CA GLY A 80 -10.23 9.17 -12.05
C GLY A 80 -9.15 8.57 -12.95
N TYR A 81 -8.04 8.09 -12.37
CA TYR A 81 -6.94 7.49 -13.14
C TYR A 81 -7.22 6.07 -13.62
N LEU A 82 -8.38 5.50 -13.28
CA LEU A 82 -8.86 4.19 -13.72
C LEU A 82 -10.24 4.35 -14.33
N ALA A 83 -10.48 3.67 -15.45
CA ALA A 83 -11.77 3.72 -16.14
C ALA A 83 -12.89 3.16 -15.24
N ARG A 84 -14.06 3.80 -15.25
CA ARG A 84 -15.24 3.31 -14.52
C ARG A 84 -15.60 1.89 -15.01
N GLY A 85 -15.94 1.00 -14.08
CA GLY A 85 -16.25 -0.40 -14.37
C GLY A 85 -15.01 -1.31 -14.48
N SER A 86 -13.80 -0.79 -14.28
CA SER A 86 -12.59 -1.60 -14.20
C SER A 86 -12.70 -2.64 -13.08
N ARG A 87 -12.30 -3.87 -13.38
CA ARG A 87 -12.12 -4.93 -12.37
C ARG A 87 -10.67 -4.91 -11.91
N LEU A 88 -10.48 -4.81 -10.60
CA LEU A 88 -9.15 -4.67 -10.01
C LEU A 88 -8.85 -5.90 -9.15
N ILE A 89 -7.59 -6.36 -9.21
CA ILE A 89 -7.04 -7.32 -8.27
C ILE A 89 -6.08 -6.54 -7.37
N PHE A 90 -6.37 -6.56 -6.07
CA PHE A 90 -5.47 -6.04 -5.06
C PHE A 90 -4.73 -7.20 -4.39
N VAL A 91 -3.41 -7.19 -4.44
CA VAL A 91 -2.58 -8.22 -3.81
C VAL A 91 -2.30 -7.81 -2.37
N HIS A 92 -3.01 -8.44 -1.43
CA HIS A 92 -2.76 -8.27 0.00
C HIS A 92 -1.56 -9.14 0.42
N THR A 93 -0.37 -8.53 0.53
CA THR A 93 0.90 -9.26 0.76
C THR A 93 1.10 -9.77 2.19
N GLY A 94 0.16 -9.53 3.11
CA GLY A 94 0.23 -9.98 4.51
C GLY A 94 0.87 -8.94 5.42
N GLY A 95 1.73 -9.38 6.35
CA GLY A 95 2.48 -8.48 7.25
C GLY A 95 1.80 -8.17 8.59
N LEU A 96 0.67 -8.82 8.91
CA LEU A 96 -0.09 -8.61 10.14
C LEU A 96 0.71 -8.86 11.43
N GLN A 97 1.82 -9.59 11.35
CA GLN A 97 2.77 -9.71 12.46
C GLN A 97 3.33 -8.35 12.91
N GLY A 98 3.58 -7.42 11.98
CA GLY A 98 4.08 -6.08 12.27
C GLY A 98 3.01 -5.09 12.73
N ARG A 99 1.72 -5.41 12.50
CA ARG A 99 0.60 -4.54 12.86
C ARG A 99 0.52 -4.29 14.37
N ARG A 100 0.76 -5.32 15.19
CA ARG A 100 0.63 -5.26 16.66
C ARG A 100 1.47 -4.14 17.28
N ALA A 101 2.73 -4.04 16.86
CA ALA A 101 3.66 -3.03 17.38
C ALA A 101 3.27 -1.60 17.00
N LEU A 102 2.54 -1.42 15.90
CA LEU A 102 2.32 -0.13 15.26
C LEU A 102 0.90 0.42 15.45
N MET A 103 -0.08 -0.47 15.56
CA MET A 103 -1.49 -0.13 15.74
C MET A 103 -1.91 -0.13 17.23
N GLY A 104 -1.08 -0.68 18.14
CA GLY A 104 -1.33 -0.65 19.59
C GLY A 104 -2.61 -1.40 19.97
N ALA A 105 -3.41 -0.86 20.90
CA ALA A 105 -4.68 -1.45 21.34
C ALA A 105 -5.69 -1.67 20.19
N ALA A 106 -5.58 -0.93 19.08
CA ALA A 106 -6.41 -1.12 17.89
C ALA A 106 -5.99 -2.33 17.02
N ALA A 107 -4.92 -3.03 17.40
CA ALA A 107 -4.44 -4.24 16.72
C ALA A 107 -5.03 -5.53 17.31
N ASP A 108 -5.85 -5.44 18.36
CA ASP A 108 -6.35 -6.63 19.03
C ASP A 108 -7.30 -7.41 18.11
N TYR A 109 -6.91 -8.64 17.80
CA TYR A 109 -7.63 -9.52 16.88
C TYR A 109 -8.67 -10.38 17.60
N THR A 110 -8.81 -10.26 18.92
CA THR A 110 -9.76 -11.08 19.69
C THR A 110 -11.20 -10.57 19.67
N ALA A 111 -11.48 -9.51 18.90
CA ALA A 111 -12.81 -8.91 18.77
C ALA A 111 -13.58 -9.37 17.50
N VAL A 112 -13.10 -10.39 16.80
CA VAL A 112 -13.84 -11.09 15.72
C VAL A 112 -14.49 -12.37 16.22
#